data_AF-A0A3A5JTJ2-F1
#
_entry.id   AF-A0A3A5JTJ2-F1
#
_cell.length_a   1.000
_cell.length_b   1.000
_cell.length_c   1.000
_cell.angle_alpha   90.00
_cell.angle_beta   90.00
_cell.angle_gamma   90.00
#
_symmetry.space_group_name_H-M   'P 1'
#
loop_
_entity.id
_entity.type
_entity.pdbx_description
1 polymer ?
#
loop_
_entity_poly.entity_id
_entity_poly.type
_entity_poly.pdbx_seq_one_letter_code
_entity_poly.pdbx_strand_id
1 'polypeptide(L)' 'MDKDLATALEFIQEIGDTRSLAILEDPDRAAELQELLFRIEGRAALLGKPFEQRKVNERLRRGEHLTLMHQQM' A
#
# COMPACT_ATOMS: atom_id res chain seq x y z
N MET A 1 -6.21 -3.18 -12.57
CA MET A 1 -5.40 -3.61 -11.41
C MET A 1 -4.40 -4.67 -11.85
N ASP A 2 -4.76 -5.54 -12.79
CA ASP A 2 -3.91 -6.62 -13.31
C ASP A 2 -2.61 -6.17 -13.98
N LYS A 3 -2.61 -5.03 -14.70
CA LYS A 3 -1.40 -4.57 -15.41
C LYS A 3 -0.26 -4.20 -14.46
N ASP A 4 -0.53 -3.43 -13.41
CA ASP A 4 0.52 -3.05 -12.45
C ASP A 4 1.01 -4.25 -11.63
N LEU A 5 0.14 -5.20 -11.33
CA LEU A 5 0.55 -6.45 -10.68
C LEU A 5 1.41 -7.31 -11.60
N ALA A 6 1.05 -7.40 -12.89
CA ALA A 6 1.85 -8.11 -13.89
C ALA A 6 3.24 -7.48 -14.06
N THR A 7 3.31 -6.14 -14.18
CA THR A 7 4.59 -5.43 -14.26
C THR A 7 5.42 -5.61 -12.98
N ALA A 8 4.80 -5.56 -11.79
CA ALA A 8 5.52 -5.83 -10.55
C ALA A 8 6.08 -7.27 -10.52
N LEU A 9 5.32 -8.23 -11.02
CA LEU A 9 5.76 -9.63 -11.10
C LEU A 9 6.92 -9.80 -12.08
N GLU A 10 6.92 -9.10 -13.22
CA GLU A 10 8.04 -9.11 -14.17
C GLU A 10 9.34 -8.62 -13.52
N PHE A 11 9.30 -7.50 -12.78
CA PHE A 11 10.46 -7.01 -12.03
C PHE A 11 10.95 -8.03 -10.99
N ILE A 12 10.03 -8.62 -10.22
CA ILE A 12 10.38 -9.64 -9.21
C ILE A 12 10.97 -10.88 -9.86
N GLN A 13 10.42 -11.32 -10.99
CA GLN A 13 10.89 -12.47 -11.75
C GLN A 13 12.31 -12.22 -12.26
N GLU A 14 12.56 -11.07 -12.89
CA GLU A 14 13.87 -10.72 -13.45
C GLU A 14 14.95 -10.59 -12.35
N ILE A 15 14.60 -9.98 -11.21
CA ILE A 15 15.46 -9.93 -10.02
C ILE A 15 15.72 -11.34 -9.46
N GLY A 16 14.68 -12.18 -9.41
CA GLY A 16 14.77 -13.55 -8.89
C GLY A 16 15.65 -14.46 -9.76
N ASP A 17 15.48 -14.36 -11.08
CA ASP A 17 16.20 -15.15 -12.07
C ASP A 17 17.68 -14.76 -12.13
N THR A 18 17.97 -13.46 -12.08
CA THR A 18 19.35 -12.94 -12.06
C THR A 18 19.99 -12.96 -10.67
N ARG A 19 19.18 -13.13 -9.61
CA ARG A 19 19.54 -12.91 -8.20
C ARG A 19 20.26 -11.58 -7.97
N SER A 20 19.87 -10.57 -8.73
CA SER A 20 20.55 -9.28 -8.79
C SER A 20 19.56 -8.14 -8.98
N LEU A 21 19.95 -6.95 -8.51
CA LEU A 21 19.23 -5.71 -8.74
C LEU A 21 19.82 -4.92 -9.92
N ALA A 22 20.68 -5.52 -10.75
CA ALA A 22 21.34 -4.87 -11.88
C ALA A 22 20.36 -4.25 -12.89
N ILE A 23 19.14 -4.77 -13.00
CA ILE A 23 18.06 -4.16 -13.78
C ILE A 23 17.76 -2.71 -13.39
N LEU A 24 18.02 -2.34 -12.13
CA LEU A 24 17.82 -0.99 -11.60
C LEU A 24 19.00 -0.06 -11.88
N GLU A 25 20.09 -0.55 -12.46
CA GLU A 25 21.19 0.29 -12.97
C GLU A 25 20.80 0.99 -14.26
N ASP A 26 19.81 0.45 -14.99
CA ASP A 26 19.18 1.13 -16.11
C ASP A 26 18.23 2.24 -15.56
N PRO A 27 18.50 3.52 -15.88
CA PRO A 27 17.71 4.64 -15.36
C PRO A 27 16.25 4.61 -15.82
N ASP A 28 15.96 4.08 -17.01
CA ASP A 28 14.60 3.99 -17.53
C ASP A 28 13.82 2.91 -16.78
N ARG A 29 14.44 1.77 -16.49
CA ARG A 29 13.84 0.69 -15.68
C ARG A 29 13.63 1.12 -14.23
N ALA A 30 14.59 1.87 -13.68
CA ALA A 30 14.46 2.43 -12.33
C ALA A 30 13.28 3.43 -12.25
N ALA A 31 13.15 4.32 -13.24
CA ALA A 31 12.04 5.25 -13.32
C ALA A 31 10.69 4.55 -13.48
N GLU A 32 10.63 3.50 -14.31
CA GLU A 32 9.44 2.68 -14.50
C GLU A 32 8.98 2.03 -13.19
N LEU A 33 9.91 1.40 -12.44
CA LEU A 33 9.59 0.79 -11.16
C LEU A 33 9.13 1.84 -10.13
N GLN A 34 9.77 3.00 -10.11
CA GLN A 34 9.40 4.10 -9.21
C GLN A 34 7.97 4.59 -9.48
N GLU A 35 7.61 4.79 -10.75
CA GLU A 35 6.26 5.21 -11.13
C GLU A 35 5.21 4.14 -10.77
N LEU A 36 5.54 2.87 -11.02
CA LEU A 36 4.71 1.73 -10.66
C LEU A 36 4.41 1.69 -9.15
N LEU A 37 5.44 1.84 -8.31
CA LEU A 37 5.30 1.87 -6.86
C LEU A 37 4.43 3.05 -6.42
N PHE A 38 4.64 4.24 -7.00
CA PHE A 38 3.82 5.41 -6.68
C PHE A 38 2.34 5.18 -7.01
N ARG A 39 2.03 4.55 -8.15
CA ARG A 39 0.64 4.20 -8.50
C ARG A 39 0.04 3.16 -7.55
N ILE A 40 0.82 2.17 -7.12
CA ILE A 40 0.38 1.15 -6.16
C ILE A 40 0.10 1.77 -4.79
N GLU A 41 1.02 2.57 -4.26
CA GLU A 41 0.86 3.26 -2.97
C GLU A 41 -0.32 4.23 -3.00
N GLY A 42 -0.43 5.03 -4.07
CA GLY A 42 -1.54 5.96 -4.25
C GLY A 42 -2.90 5.25 -4.20
N ARG A 43 -3.01 4.06 -4.82
CA ARG A 43 -4.24 3.24 -4.71
C ARG A 43 -4.41 2.59 -3.34
N ALA A 44 -3.34 2.12 -2.71
CA ALA A 44 -3.41 1.55 -1.38
C ALA A 44 -3.94 2.58 -0.36
N ALA A 45 -3.54 3.85 -0.50
CA ALA A 45 -4.05 4.96 0.31
C ALA A 45 -5.56 5.18 0.13
N LEU A 46 -6.13 4.85 -1.04
CA LEU A 46 -7.57 4.95 -1.31
C LEU A 46 -8.40 3.82 -0.71
N LEU A 47 -7.79 2.69 -0.32
CA LEU A 47 -8.52 1.51 0.17
C LEU A 47 -9.13 1.68 1.57
N GLY A 48 -9.02 2.86 2.17
CA GLY A 48 -9.48 3.11 3.53
C GLY A 48 -8.73 2.24 4.55
N LYS A 49 -9.01 2.44 5.84
CA LYS A 49 -8.49 1.51 6.84
C LYS A 49 -9.37 0.25 6.82
N PRO A 50 -8.80 -0.95 6.66
CA PRO A 50 -9.58 -2.18 6.79
C PRO A 50 -10.25 -2.19 8.16
N PHE A 51 -11.52 -2.60 8.20
CA PHE A 51 -12.26 -2.70 9.45
C PHE A 51 -11.63 -3.78 10.33
N GLU A 52 -11.03 -3.37 11.45
CA GLU A 52 -10.47 -4.27 12.44
C GLU A 52 -11.37 -4.28 13.69
N GLN A 53 -12.23 -5.30 13.80
CA GLN A 53 -13.21 -5.44 14.88
C GLN A 53 -12.55 -5.31 16.27
N ARG A 54 -11.35 -5.87 16.44
CA ARG A 54 -10.60 -5.79 17.70
C ARG A 54 -10.25 -4.35 18.06
N LYS A 55 -9.72 -3.57 17.12
CA LYS A 55 -9.39 -2.15 17.35
C LYS A 55 -10.63 -1.31 17.60
N VAL A 56 -11.72 -1.57 16.88
CA VAL A 56 -13.01 -0.88 17.11
C VAL A 56 -13.54 -1.18 18.51
N ASN A 57 -13.52 -2.44 18.94
CA ASN A 57 -13.93 -2.84 20.28
C ASN A 57 -13.04 -2.23 21.38
N GLU A 58 -11.73 -2.14 21.16
CA GLU A 58 -10.82 -1.45 22.08
C GLU A 58 -11.16 0.05 22.21
N ARG A 59 -11.41 0.74 21.09
CA ARG A 59 -11.81 2.16 21.09
C ARG A 59 -13.17 2.38 21.74
N LEU A 60 -14.13 1.48 21.50
CA LEU A 60 -15.43 1.49 22.19
C LEU A 60 -15.28 1.30 23.70
N ARG A 61 -14.49 0.32 24.13
CA ARG A 61 -14.20 0.07 25.56
C ARG A 61 -13.48 1.23 26.24
N ARG A 62 -12.65 1.97 25.51
CA ARG A 62 -11.94 3.17 26.01
C ARG A 62 -12.82 4.42 26.07
N GLY A 63 -14.09 4.34 25.66
CA GLY A 63 -14.99 5.48 25.69
C GLY A 63 -14.68 6.54 24.63
N GLU A 64 -13.81 6.27 23.65
CA GLU A 64 -13.46 7.24 22.60
C GLU A 64 -14.66 7.65 21.74
N HIS A 65 -15.71 6.83 21.73
CA HIS A 65 -16.99 7.14 21.11
C HIS A 65 -17.74 8.29 21.81
N LEU A 66 -17.51 8.51 23.10
CA LEU A 66 -18.12 9.61 23.87
C LEU A 66 -17.57 10.98 23.44
N THR A 67 -16.31 11.03 22.98
CA THR A 67 -15.69 12.26 22.47
C THR A 67 -16.37 12.76 21.20
N LEU A 68 -16.86 11.87 20.34
CA LEU A 68 -17.61 12.22 19.14
C LEU A 68 -19.04 12.69 19.45
N MET A 69 -19.68 12.12 20.48
CA MET A 69 -21.03 12.54 20.90
C MET A 69 -21.06 13.89 21.60
N HIS A 70 -20.00 14.26 22.34
CA HIS A 70 -19.91 15.59 22.96
C HIS A 70 -19.65 16.73 21.95
N GLN A 71 -19.24 16.43 20.71
CA GLN A 71 -19.06 17.44 19.66
C GLN A 71 -20.35 17.81 18.92
N GLN A 72 -21.49 17.18 19.27
CA GLN A 72 -22.81 17.51 18.72
C GLN A 72 -23.70 18.33 19.67
N MET A 73 -23.15 18.92 20.75
CA MET A 73 -23.84 19.91 21.58
C MET A 73 -23.42 21.32 21.24
#